data_AF-A0A2E7JGI2-F1
#
_entry.id   AF-A0A2E7JGI2-F1
#
_cell.length_a   1.000
_cell.length_b   1.000
_cell.length_c   1.000
_cell.angle_alpha   90.00
_cell.angle_beta   90.00
_cell.angle_gamma   90.00
#
_symmetry.space_group_name_H-M   'P 1'
#
loop_
_entity.id
_entity.type
_entity.pdbx_description
1 polymer ?
#
loop_
_entity_poly.entity_id
_entity_poly.type
_entity_poly.pdbx_seq_one_letter_code
_entity_poly.pdbx_strand_id
1 'polypeptide(L)'
;MDESTLDKIAGFICGNDEANPEYRSSSKLTAFFQRAGLSQFVHDGSTRQRWVLERLRECNREQMAVVLKRLASPREYAGDREKTKSALVQLNDILYVEGFKIKLVGTEPKFEKITIDFSDVGEEDDELKPLPAPDFLALGLEYGVGEVLKNRWDESQRCVDAGAFLSATIVMGSMLEGLLLGAFQRNPAVVNKCSSAPTDHKTGKVKNFADWKLAEMIDVAHHVGWLGLDVKKFSHSLREFRNLIHPYEQMATRMNPDADTCGISWLVVQAAVNDLAKQLKYG
;
A
#
# COMPACT_ATOMS: atom_id res chain seq x y z
N MET A 1 31.69 11.35 -9.23
CA MET A 1 30.92 10.70 -8.17
C MET A 1 31.56 11.09 -6.87
N ASP A 2 30.77 11.60 -5.95
CA ASP A 2 31.23 11.99 -4.62
C ASP A 2 31.75 10.77 -3.85
N GLU A 3 32.69 11.02 -2.94
CA GLU A 3 33.35 9.98 -2.17
C GLU A 3 32.37 9.23 -1.26
N SER A 4 31.39 9.94 -0.68
CA SER A 4 30.36 9.33 0.16
C SER A 4 29.41 8.44 -0.65
N THR A 5 29.11 8.83 -1.90
CA THR A 5 28.33 8.02 -2.82
C THR A 5 29.06 6.73 -3.17
N LEU A 6 30.38 6.80 -3.44
CA LEU A 6 31.19 5.62 -3.73
C LEU A 6 31.24 4.64 -2.56
N ASP A 7 31.37 5.12 -1.32
CA ASP A 7 31.36 4.26 -0.13
C ASP A 7 30.01 3.57 0.07
N LYS A 8 28.90 4.30 -0.11
CA LYS A 8 27.55 3.71 -0.07
C LYS A 8 27.34 2.66 -1.15
N ILE A 9 27.79 2.91 -2.38
CA ILE A 9 27.75 1.92 -3.47
C ILE A 9 28.62 0.70 -3.11
N ALA A 10 29.80 0.90 -2.53
CA ALA A 10 30.67 -0.19 -2.11
C ALA A 10 29.99 -1.07 -1.05
N GLY A 11 29.35 -0.46 -0.04
CA GLY A 11 28.53 -1.16 0.96
C GLY A 11 27.39 -1.94 0.33
N PHE A 12 26.65 -1.32 -0.60
CA PHE A 12 25.55 -1.95 -1.34
C PHE A 12 26.00 -3.13 -2.21
N ILE A 13 27.14 -3.02 -2.91
CA ILE A 13 27.72 -4.12 -3.68
C ILE A 13 28.05 -5.30 -2.74
N CYS A 14 28.64 -5.04 -1.58
CA CYS A 14 28.97 -6.08 -0.60
C CYS A 14 27.73 -6.74 0.03
N GLY A 15 26.61 -6.01 0.10
CA GLY A 15 25.41 -6.43 0.79
C GLY A 15 25.63 -6.49 2.31
N ASN A 16 26.24 -5.45 2.89
CA ASN A 16 26.57 -5.43 4.31
C ASN A 16 25.35 -5.18 5.21
N ASP A 17 24.26 -4.64 4.65
CA ASP A 17 22.97 -4.49 5.33
C ASP A 17 22.07 -5.70 5.04
N GLU A 18 21.34 -6.19 6.05
CA GLU A 18 20.34 -7.27 5.88
C GLU A 18 19.23 -6.88 4.92
N ALA A 19 18.93 -5.58 4.79
CA ALA A 19 17.97 -5.06 3.83
C ALA A 19 18.49 -5.12 2.37
N ASN A 20 19.79 -5.33 2.15
CA ASN A 20 20.34 -5.39 0.79
C ASN A 20 19.86 -6.67 0.07
N PRO A 21 19.56 -6.57 -1.24
CA PRO A 21 18.96 -7.67 -2.00
C PRO A 21 19.88 -8.89 -2.17
N GLU A 22 21.20 -8.71 -2.04
CA GLU A 22 22.17 -9.80 -2.22
C GLU A 22 23.45 -9.54 -1.41
N TYR A 23 23.78 -10.46 -0.50
CA TYR A 23 25.08 -10.53 0.15
C TYR A 23 26.14 -11.15 -0.77
N ARG A 24 27.27 -10.45 -0.98
CA ARG A 24 28.38 -10.91 -1.83
C ARG A 24 29.63 -11.22 -1.02
N SER A 25 29.94 -12.51 -0.87
CA SER A 25 31.25 -12.98 -0.39
C SER A 25 32.40 -12.60 -1.34
N SER A 26 33.66 -12.79 -0.94
CA SER A 26 34.85 -12.47 -1.74
C SER A 26 34.81 -13.06 -3.16
N SER A 27 34.43 -14.33 -3.30
CA SER A 27 34.28 -14.98 -4.61
C SER A 27 33.13 -14.38 -5.43
N LYS A 28 32.01 -14.05 -4.78
CA LYS A 28 30.87 -13.39 -5.43
C LYS A 28 31.19 -11.96 -5.88
N LEU A 29 32.08 -11.23 -5.17
CA LEU A 29 32.55 -9.90 -5.57
C LEU A 29 33.37 -9.96 -6.86
N THR A 30 34.35 -10.86 -6.93
CA THR A 30 35.10 -11.12 -8.17
C THR A 30 34.15 -11.47 -9.31
N ALA A 31 33.20 -12.38 -9.06
CA ALA A 31 32.23 -12.78 -10.07
C ALA A 31 31.30 -11.63 -10.51
N PHE A 32 30.92 -10.73 -9.60
CA PHE A 32 30.14 -9.54 -9.91
C PHE A 32 30.88 -8.61 -10.88
N PHE A 33 32.14 -8.25 -10.58
CA PHE A 33 32.93 -7.39 -11.45
C PHE A 33 33.20 -8.03 -12.81
N GLN A 34 33.45 -9.34 -12.86
CA GLN A 34 33.53 -10.08 -14.12
C GLN A 34 32.24 -10.00 -14.94
N ARG A 35 31.06 -10.18 -14.31
CA ARG A 35 29.76 -10.02 -14.98
C ARG A 35 29.46 -8.58 -15.43
N ALA A 36 30.09 -7.59 -14.78
CA ALA A 36 30.09 -6.20 -15.20
C ALA A 36 31.15 -5.91 -16.29
N GLY A 37 31.87 -6.91 -16.80
CA GLY A 37 32.91 -6.73 -17.83
C GLY A 37 34.23 -6.16 -17.30
N LEU A 38 34.45 -6.18 -15.98
CA LEU A 38 35.64 -5.70 -15.30
C LEU A 38 36.44 -6.86 -14.70
N SER A 39 36.88 -7.78 -15.56
CA SER A 39 37.55 -9.02 -15.15
C SER A 39 38.91 -8.81 -14.48
N GLN A 40 39.50 -7.61 -14.61
CA GLN A 40 40.74 -7.25 -13.92
C GLN A 40 40.60 -7.15 -12.40
N PHE A 41 39.36 -6.99 -11.89
CA PHE A 41 39.11 -6.86 -10.46
C PHE A 41 38.86 -8.22 -9.82
N VAL A 42 39.90 -8.73 -9.16
CA VAL A 42 39.86 -9.99 -8.39
C VAL A 42 40.08 -9.67 -6.92
N HIS A 43 39.13 -10.06 -6.08
CA HIS A 43 39.19 -9.80 -4.65
C HIS A 43 40.42 -10.48 -4.02
N ASP A 44 41.21 -9.71 -3.27
CA ASP A 44 42.52 -10.11 -2.75
C ASP A 44 42.49 -10.71 -1.33
N GLY A 45 41.32 -10.72 -0.69
CA GLY A 45 41.13 -11.23 0.67
C GLY A 45 41.15 -10.15 1.75
N SER A 46 41.36 -8.89 1.37
CA SER A 46 41.19 -7.74 2.26
C SER A 46 39.72 -7.49 2.62
N THR A 47 39.45 -6.46 3.43
CA THR A 47 38.08 -6.12 3.84
C THR A 47 37.21 -5.77 2.62
N ARG A 48 36.14 -6.55 2.40
CA ARG A 48 35.27 -6.46 1.22
C ARG A 48 34.89 -5.03 0.80
N GLN A 49 34.28 -4.25 1.69
CA GLN A 49 33.81 -2.90 1.33
C GLN A 49 34.97 -1.96 1.01
N ARG A 50 36.06 -2.04 1.78
CA ARG A 50 37.28 -1.24 1.51
C ARG A 50 37.85 -1.58 0.13
N TRP A 51 37.98 -2.88 -0.17
CA TRP A 51 38.47 -3.33 -1.46
C TRP A 51 37.57 -2.86 -2.62
N VAL A 52 36.25 -3.00 -2.47
CA VAL A 52 35.28 -2.54 -3.48
C VAL A 52 35.40 -1.04 -3.68
N LEU A 53 35.47 -0.24 -2.61
CA LEU A 53 35.63 1.21 -2.68
C LEU A 53 36.90 1.60 -3.44
N GLU A 54 38.03 0.95 -3.15
CA GLU A 54 39.28 1.19 -3.87
C GLU A 54 39.15 0.88 -5.37
N ARG A 55 38.50 -0.23 -5.75
CA ARG A 55 38.24 -0.58 -7.16
C ARG A 55 37.26 0.39 -7.84
N LEU A 56 36.27 0.88 -7.11
CA LEU A 56 35.33 1.88 -7.62
C LEU A 56 36.03 3.23 -7.88
N ARG A 57 36.99 3.63 -7.04
CA ARG A 57 37.82 4.84 -7.26
C ARG A 57 38.72 4.72 -8.49
N GLU A 58 39.17 3.52 -8.82
CA GLU A 58 39.96 3.24 -10.03
C GLU A 58 39.13 3.25 -11.33
N CYS A 59 37.80 3.11 -11.22
CA CYS A 59 36.93 3.08 -12.39
C CYS A 59 36.84 4.44 -13.08
N ASN A 60 37.02 4.47 -14.39
CA ASN A 60 36.64 5.63 -15.19
C ASN A 60 35.10 5.74 -15.32
N ARG A 61 34.63 6.83 -15.95
CA ARG A 61 33.19 7.10 -16.13
C ARG A 61 32.42 5.97 -16.80
N GLU A 62 32.99 5.34 -17.82
CA GLU A 62 32.34 4.27 -18.58
C GLU A 62 32.27 2.98 -17.75
N GLN A 63 33.36 2.63 -17.07
CA GLN A 63 33.43 1.47 -16.18
C GLN A 63 32.45 1.61 -15.02
N MET A 64 32.39 2.79 -14.40
CA MET A 64 31.41 3.09 -13.35
C MET A 64 29.97 2.94 -13.87
N ALA A 65 29.70 3.45 -15.08
CA ALA A 65 28.38 3.32 -15.69
C ALA A 65 27.97 1.84 -15.90
N VAL A 66 28.91 0.97 -16.27
CA VAL A 66 28.63 -0.47 -16.42
C VAL A 66 28.42 -1.15 -15.07
N VAL A 67 29.16 -0.78 -14.01
CA VAL A 67 28.94 -1.29 -12.65
C VAL A 67 27.54 -0.94 -12.16
N LEU A 68 27.13 0.32 -12.27
CA LEU A 68 25.82 0.79 -11.83
C LEU A 68 24.69 0.13 -12.63
N LYS A 69 24.85 0.02 -13.95
CA LYS A 69 23.90 -0.73 -14.79
C LYS A 69 23.83 -2.20 -14.38
N ARG A 70 24.96 -2.84 -14.06
CA ARG A 70 24.96 -4.24 -13.62
C ARG A 70 24.17 -4.41 -12.32
N LEU A 71 24.34 -3.51 -11.36
CA LEU A 71 23.57 -3.50 -10.11
C LEU A 71 22.08 -3.30 -10.32
N ALA A 72 21.67 -2.46 -11.27
CA ALA A 72 20.27 -2.25 -11.57
C ALA A 72 19.64 -3.36 -12.45
N SER A 73 20.42 -4.32 -12.94
CA SER A 73 19.94 -5.30 -13.92
C SER A 73 19.22 -6.49 -13.26
N PRO A 74 18.05 -6.93 -13.77
CA PRO A 74 17.41 -8.17 -13.34
C PRO A 74 18.31 -9.41 -13.47
N ARG A 75 19.29 -9.37 -14.38
CA ARG A 75 20.27 -10.44 -14.61
C ARG A 75 21.22 -10.63 -13.44
N GLU A 76 21.39 -9.63 -12.58
CA GLU A 76 22.23 -9.75 -11.38
C GLU A 76 21.52 -10.53 -10.27
N TYR A 77 20.18 -10.51 -10.26
CA TYR A 77 19.36 -11.16 -9.25
C TYR A 77 18.66 -12.42 -9.77
N ALA A 78 19.24 -13.08 -10.77
CA ALA A 78 18.70 -14.30 -11.38
C ALA A 78 17.23 -14.18 -11.86
N GLY A 79 16.77 -12.97 -12.18
CA GLY A 79 15.38 -12.71 -12.59
C GLY A 79 14.38 -12.56 -11.44
N ASP A 80 14.84 -12.57 -10.18
CA ASP A 80 14.00 -12.30 -9.02
C ASP A 80 13.51 -10.84 -9.05
N ARG A 81 12.19 -10.68 -9.21
CA ARG A 81 11.55 -9.37 -9.37
C ARG A 81 11.62 -8.54 -8.10
N GLU A 82 11.45 -9.14 -6.93
CA GLU A 82 11.44 -8.42 -5.66
C GLU A 82 12.84 -7.94 -5.30
N LYS A 83 13.85 -8.81 -5.47
CA LYS A 83 15.26 -8.40 -5.30
C LYS A 83 15.66 -7.30 -6.28
N THR A 84 15.24 -7.40 -7.53
CA THR A 84 15.53 -6.37 -8.55
C THR A 84 14.87 -5.05 -8.21
N LYS A 85 13.61 -5.07 -7.77
CA LYS A 85 12.87 -3.87 -7.36
C LYS A 85 13.54 -3.21 -6.15
N SER A 86 13.83 -4.01 -5.12
CA SER A 86 14.54 -3.57 -3.92
C SER A 86 15.92 -2.97 -4.26
N ALA A 87 16.67 -3.62 -5.15
CA ALA A 87 17.95 -3.11 -5.64
C ALA A 87 17.84 -1.75 -6.33
N LEU A 88 16.84 -1.59 -7.19
CA LEU A 88 16.65 -0.36 -7.96
C LEU A 88 16.28 0.82 -7.07
N VAL A 89 15.46 0.58 -6.04
CA VAL A 89 15.09 1.59 -5.04
C VAL A 89 16.34 2.02 -4.26
N GLN A 90 16.99 1.09 -3.56
CA GLN A 90 18.16 1.39 -2.73
C GLN A 90 19.30 2.03 -3.52
N LEU A 91 19.54 1.58 -4.76
CA LEU A 91 20.57 2.17 -5.61
C LEU A 91 20.22 3.62 -5.98
N ASN A 92 18.96 3.92 -6.28
CA ASN A 92 18.54 5.29 -6.59
C ASN A 92 18.56 6.21 -5.36
N ASP A 93 18.30 5.68 -4.17
CA ASP A 93 18.45 6.41 -2.89
C ASP A 93 19.91 6.76 -2.58
N ILE A 94 20.86 6.05 -3.20
CA ILE A 94 22.28 6.40 -3.14
C ILE A 94 22.62 7.41 -4.24
N LEU A 95 22.10 7.19 -5.46
CA LEU A 95 22.49 7.96 -6.65
C LEU A 95 21.84 9.34 -6.75
N TYR A 96 20.75 9.61 -6.02
CA TYR A 96 20.03 10.89 -6.18
C TYR A 96 20.98 12.09 -6.02
N VAL A 97 21.86 12.09 -5.01
CA VAL A 97 22.83 13.19 -4.76
C VAL A 97 23.75 13.49 -5.95
N GLU A 98 23.91 12.56 -6.89
CA GLU A 98 24.68 12.73 -8.12
C GLU A 98 23.87 13.37 -9.27
N GLY A 99 22.59 13.69 -9.04
CA GLY A 99 21.68 14.32 -9.99
C GLY A 99 21.13 13.38 -11.07
N PHE A 100 21.16 12.06 -10.84
CA PHE A 100 20.55 11.10 -11.74
C PHE A 100 20.01 9.87 -11.00
N LYS A 101 19.12 9.15 -11.67
CA LYS A 101 18.63 7.83 -11.26
C LYS A 101 18.78 6.82 -12.40
N ILE A 102 18.58 5.55 -12.10
CA ILE A 102 18.51 4.46 -13.07
C ILE A 102 17.07 3.96 -13.14
N LYS A 103 16.54 3.81 -14.35
CA LYS A 103 15.25 3.16 -14.63
C LYS A 103 15.43 1.95 -15.53
N LEU A 104 14.54 0.97 -15.39
CA LEU A 104 14.47 -0.17 -16.30
C LEU A 104 13.52 0.15 -17.47
N VAL A 105 14.03 0.05 -18.70
CA VAL A 105 13.21 0.03 -19.91
C VAL A 105 13.19 -1.41 -20.42
N GLY A 106 12.11 -2.12 -20.13
CA GLY A 106 12.08 -3.58 -20.24
C GLY A 106 13.03 -4.20 -19.20
N THR A 107 14.06 -4.92 -19.65
CA THR A 107 15.11 -5.49 -18.76
C THR A 107 16.42 -4.70 -18.77
N GLU A 108 16.47 -3.59 -19.52
CA GLU A 108 17.68 -2.79 -19.71
C GLU A 108 17.72 -1.56 -18.78
N PRO A 109 18.77 -1.41 -17.96
CA PRO A 109 18.97 -0.23 -17.13
C PRO A 109 19.45 0.98 -17.93
N LYS A 110 18.75 2.11 -17.78
CA LYS A 110 19.06 3.40 -18.41
C LYS A 110 19.15 4.51 -17.38
N PHE A 111 20.13 5.40 -17.57
CA PHE A 111 20.28 6.60 -16.76
C PHE A 111 19.24 7.64 -17.14
N GLU A 112 18.73 8.34 -16.13
CA GLU A 112 17.80 9.44 -16.25
C GLU A 112 18.25 10.58 -15.34
N LYS A 113 18.46 11.76 -15.91
CA LYS A 113 18.82 12.95 -15.12
C LYS A 113 17.61 13.36 -14.29
N ILE A 114 17.85 13.71 -13.02
CA ILE A 114 16.83 14.22 -12.13
C ILE A 114 17.19 15.64 -11.69
N THR A 115 16.17 16.44 -11.42
CA THR A 115 16.32 17.69 -10.67
C THR A 115 15.90 17.38 -9.24
N ILE A 116 16.77 17.68 -8.29
CA ILE A 116 16.43 17.57 -6.87
C ILE A 116 16.13 18.97 -6.39
N ASP A 117 14.91 19.14 -5.88
CA ASP A 117 14.53 20.33 -5.16
C ASP A 117 14.51 20.03 -3.67
N PHE A 118 15.29 20.78 -2.90
CA PHE A 118 15.28 20.71 -1.43
C PHE A 118 14.43 21.84 -0.83
N SER A 119 13.73 22.65 -1.64
CA SER A 119 12.74 23.61 -1.14
C SER A 119 11.56 22.93 -0.46
N ASP A 120 11.32 21.66 -0.79
CA ASP A 120 10.19 20.85 -0.33
C ASP A 120 10.63 19.87 0.76
N VAL A 121 11.27 20.38 1.83
CA VAL A 121 11.41 19.61 3.08
C VAL A 121 10.04 19.52 3.74
N GLY A 122 9.14 18.73 3.16
CA GLY A 122 7.74 18.67 3.60
C GLY A 122 6.80 17.74 2.83
N GLU A 123 7.21 17.07 1.75
CA GLU A 123 6.33 16.16 0.98
C GLU A 123 7.10 14.92 0.49
N GLU A 124 7.58 14.09 1.41
CA GLU A 124 7.67 12.66 1.06
C GLU A 124 6.25 12.11 1.10
N ASP A 125 5.74 11.95 -0.12
CA ASP A 125 4.48 11.39 -0.51
C ASP A 125 4.32 9.93 -0.02
N ASP A 126 4.07 9.78 1.28
CA ASP A 126 3.25 8.71 1.83
C ASP A 126 1.76 9.04 1.55
N GLU A 127 1.39 9.64 0.41
CA GLU A 127 0.00 9.55 -0.04
C GLU A 127 -0.33 8.07 -0.10
N LEU A 128 -1.27 7.67 0.76
CA LEU A 128 -2.14 6.55 0.53
C LEU A 128 -2.79 6.79 -0.82
N LYS A 129 -2.12 6.33 -1.88
CA LYS A 129 -2.58 6.47 -3.26
C LYS A 129 -4.04 6.05 -3.29
N PRO A 130 -4.92 6.84 -3.92
CA PRO A 130 -6.32 6.50 -4.09
C PRO A 130 -6.45 5.04 -4.47
N LEU A 131 -7.03 4.23 -3.58
CA LEU A 131 -7.26 2.83 -3.89
C LEU A 131 -8.21 2.78 -5.10
N PRO A 132 -7.99 1.89 -6.07
CA PRO A 132 -8.93 1.74 -7.16
C PRO A 132 -10.29 1.34 -6.58
N ALA A 133 -11.37 1.92 -7.10
CA ALA A 133 -12.71 1.59 -6.66
C ALA A 133 -12.95 0.06 -6.73
N PRO A 134 -13.45 -0.58 -5.66
CA PRO A 134 -13.91 -1.94 -5.73
C PRO A 134 -14.97 -2.11 -6.81
N ASP A 135 -15.04 -3.29 -7.41
CA ASP A 135 -16.14 -3.63 -8.33
C ASP A 135 -17.42 -3.89 -7.52
N PHE A 136 -18.13 -2.82 -7.17
CA PHE A 136 -19.41 -2.89 -6.46
C PHE A 136 -20.51 -3.60 -7.25
N LEU A 137 -20.41 -3.63 -8.59
CA LEU A 137 -21.40 -4.28 -9.44
C LEU A 137 -21.24 -5.80 -9.40
N ALA A 138 -20.01 -6.30 -9.26
CA ALA A 138 -19.73 -7.72 -9.10
C ALA A 138 -20.28 -8.33 -7.79
N LEU A 139 -20.76 -7.53 -6.84
CA LEU A 139 -21.42 -8.00 -5.62
C LEU A 139 -22.85 -8.46 -5.82
N GLY A 140 -23.46 -8.22 -7.00
CA GLY A 140 -24.82 -8.66 -7.30
C GLY A 140 -25.86 -8.12 -6.31
N LEU A 141 -25.67 -6.89 -5.83
CA LEU A 141 -26.61 -6.21 -4.95
C LEU A 141 -27.90 -5.83 -5.71
N GLU A 142 -28.90 -5.34 -4.98
CA GLU A 142 -30.13 -4.82 -5.60
C GLU A 142 -29.83 -3.76 -6.67
N TYR A 143 -30.67 -3.71 -7.70
CA TYR A 143 -30.51 -2.81 -8.84
C TYR A 143 -30.32 -1.35 -8.38
N GLY A 144 -29.29 -0.69 -8.91
CA GLY A 144 -28.94 0.69 -8.58
C GLY A 144 -28.07 0.85 -7.31
N VAL A 145 -28.05 -0.09 -6.36
CA VAL A 145 -27.22 0.03 -5.14
C VAL A 145 -25.73 0.09 -5.48
N GLY A 146 -25.27 -0.79 -6.39
CA GLY A 146 -23.87 -0.78 -6.83
C GLY A 146 -23.45 0.53 -7.51
N GLU A 147 -24.35 1.17 -8.26
CA GLU A 147 -24.10 2.47 -8.89
C GLU A 147 -24.03 3.59 -7.84
N VAL A 148 -24.92 3.58 -6.85
CA VAL A 148 -24.87 4.53 -5.73
C VAL A 148 -23.57 4.38 -4.95
N LEU A 149 -23.13 3.15 -4.66
CA LEU A 149 -21.85 2.90 -3.96
C LEU A 149 -20.66 3.39 -4.77
N LYS A 150 -20.66 3.20 -6.10
CA LYS A 150 -19.63 3.75 -6.99
C LYS A 150 -19.62 5.28 -6.98
N ASN A 151 -20.79 5.92 -7.10
CA ASN A 151 -20.88 7.38 -7.07
C ASN A 151 -20.41 7.95 -5.72
N ARG A 152 -20.69 7.24 -4.62
CA ARG A 152 -20.18 7.60 -3.28
C ARG A 152 -18.68 7.39 -3.17
N TRP A 153 -18.12 6.38 -3.85
CA TRP A 153 -16.68 6.22 -3.95
C TRP A 153 -16.01 7.44 -4.60
N ASP A 154 -16.54 7.83 -5.75
CA ASP A 154 -16.03 8.99 -6.51
C ASP A 154 -16.23 10.31 -5.74
N GLU A 155 -17.32 10.45 -4.98
CA GLU A 155 -17.55 11.60 -4.09
C GLU A 155 -16.54 11.65 -2.95
N SER A 156 -16.28 10.53 -2.26
CA SER A 156 -15.25 10.45 -1.23
C SER A 156 -13.88 10.83 -1.78
N GLN A 157 -13.55 10.40 -3.01
CA GLN A 157 -12.30 10.78 -3.66
C GLN A 157 -12.18 12.29 -3.84
N ARG A 158 -13.22 12.94 -4.37
CA ARG A 158 -13.25 14.41 -4.50
C ARG A 158 -13.09 15.12 -3.16
N CYS A 159 -13.68 14.58 -2.09
CA CYS A 159 -13.50 15.14 -0.75
C CYS A 159 -12.05 15.01 -0.27
N VAL A 160 -11.40 13.86 -0.50
CA VAL A 160 -9.98 13.67 -0.17
C VAL A 160 -9.10 14.64 -0.95
N ASP A 161 -9.28 14.71 -2.27
CA ASP A 161 -8.50 15.60 -3.15
C ASP A 161 -8.63 17.09 -2.76
N ALA A 162 -9.78 17.47 -2.18
CA ALA A 162 -10.06 18.83 -1.71
C ALA A 162 -9.64 19.08 -0.24
N GLY A 163 -9.06 18.10 0.45
CA GLY A 163 -8.71 18.19 1.88
C GLY A 163 -9.92 18.17 2.83
N ALA A 164 -11.10 17.81 2.35
CA ALA A 164 -12.34 17.72 3.12
C ALA A 164 -12.47 16.35 3.83
N PHE A 165 -11.48 16.04 4.67
CA PHE A 165 -11.30 14.71 5.27
C PHE A 165 -12.47 14.25 6.15
N LEU A 166 -13.08 15.15 6.93
CA LEU A 166 -14.28 14.85 7.70
C LEU A 166 -15.42 14.36 6.80
N SER A 167 -15.70 15.08 5.72
CA SER A 167 -16.74 14.73 4.75
C SER A 167 -16.43 13.41 4.05
N ALA A 168 -15.19 13.21 3.60
CA ALA A 168 -14.75 11.96 2.99
C ALA A 168 -15.01 10.77 3.92
N THR A 169 -14.60 10.89 5.19
CA THR A 169 -14.74 9.81 6.18
C THR A 169 -16.20 9.48 6.49
N ILE A 170 -17.06 10.50 6.58
CA ILE A 170 -18.51 10.32 6.76
C ILE A 170 -19.12 9.58 5.56
N VAL A 171 -18.74 9.95 4.33
CA VAL A 171 -19.23 9.28 3.12
C VAL A 171 -18.76 7.82 3.10
N MET A 172 -17.51 7.52 3.43
CA MET A 172 -17.00 6.15 3.54
C MET A 172 -17.77 5.31 4.58
N GLY A 173 -18.08 5.88 5.75
CA GLY A 173 -18.91 5.20 6.74
C GLY A 173 -20.35 4.97 6.26
N SER A 174 -20.92 5.90 5.50
CA SER A 174 -22.22 5.71 4.85
C SER A 174 -22.18 4.65 3.74
N MET A 175 -21.07 4.52 3.03
CA MET A 175 -20.89 3.47 2.02
C MET A 175 -20.84 2.09 2.67
N LEU A 176 -20.14 1.95 3.79
CA LEU A 176 -20.12 0.69 4.54
C LEU A 176 -21.54 0.29 4.97
N GLU A 177 -22.37 1.25 5.41
CA GLU A 177 -23.78 1.01 5.74
C GLU A 177 -24.58 0.53 4.53
N GLY A 178 -24.50 1.23 3.40
CA GLY A 178 -25.20 0.83 2.17
C GLY A 178 -24.74 -0.53 1.62
N LEU A 179 -23.44 -0.82 1.73
CA LEU A 179 -22.84 -2.08 1.32
C LEU A 179 -23.39 -3.26 2.14
N LEU A 180 -23.38 -3.14 3.48
CA LEU A 180 -23.88 -4.19 4.35
C LEU A 180 -25.39 -4.38 4.22
N LEU A 181 -26.15 -3.29 4.15
CA LEU A 181 -27.60 -3.36 3.96
C LEU A 181 -27.96 -4.07 2.64
N GLY A 182 -27.27 -3.73 1.54
CA GLY A 182 -27.47 -4.40 0.25
C GLY A 182 -27.15 -5.90 0.31
N ALA A 183 -26.07 -6.29 1.00
CA ALA A 183 -25.73 -7.69 1.20
C ALA A 183 -26.77 -8.44 2.05
N PHE A 184 -27.37 -7.77 3.04
CA PHE A 184 -28.39 -8.33 3.93
C PHE A 184 -29.70 -8.53 3.18
N GLN A 185 -30.11 -7.54 2.37
CA GLN A 185 -31.28 -7.62 1.49
C GLN A 185 -31.15 -8.72 0.44
N ARG A 186 -29.94 -9.01 -0.04
CA ARG A 186 -29.67 -10.13 -0.94
C ARG A 186 -29.83 -11.50 -0.24
N ASN A 187 -29.51 -11.61 1.05
CA ASN A 187 -29.53 -12.88 1.77
C ASN A 187 -30.31 -12.81 3.11
N PRO A 188 -31.60 -12.42 3.08
CA PRO A 188 -32.35 -12.09 4.29
C PRO A 188 -32.54 -13.30 5.21
N ALA A 189 -32.65 -14.50 4.63
CA ALA A 189 -32.85 -15.74 5.38
C ALA A 189 -31.64 -16.11 6.25
N VAL A 190 -30.42 -15.75 5.82
CA VAL A 190 -29.18 -16.02 6.57
C VAL A 190 -29.09 -15.07 7.75
N VAL A 191 -29.20 -13.77 7.49
CA VAL A 191 -29.01 -12.74 8.51
C VAL A 191 -30.15 -12.69 9.54
N ASN A 192 -31.41 -12.91 9.14
CA ASN A 192 -32.54 -12.92 10.08
C ASN A 192 -32.56 -14.15 11.00
N LYS A 193 -31.82 -15.22 10.68
CA LYS A 193 -31.66 -16.40 11.54
C LYS A 193 -30.44 -16.29 12.46
N CYS A 194 -29.61 -15.27 12.28
CA CYS A 194 -28.44 -15.05 13.11
C CYS A 194 -28.87 -14.79 14.56
N SER A 195 -28.15 -15.37 15.52
CA SER A 195 -28.42 -15.18 16.95
C SER A 195 -28.22 -13.74 17.42
N SER A 196 -27.40 -12.96 16.70
CA SER A 196 -27.20 -11.53 16.96
C SER A 196 -28.09 -10.62 16.10
N ALA A 197 -29.06 -11.17 15.35
CA ALA A 197 -30.03 -10.35 14.63
C ALA A 197 -30.82 -9.48 15.62
N PRO A 198 -30.92 -8.16 15.39
CA PRO A 198 -31.60 -7.27 16.33
C PRO A 198 -33.10 -7.56 16.34
N THR A 199 -33.66 -7.69 17.54
CA THR A 199 -35.09 -7.93 17.76
C THR A 199 -35.79 -6.70 18.34
N ASP A 200 -37.05 -6.55 18.01
CA ASP A 200 -37.93 -5.59 18.66
C ASP A 200 -38.24 -6.05 20.09
N HIS A 201 -38.00 -5.19 21.07
CA HIS A 201 -38.14 -5.51 22.49
C HIS A 201 -39.59 -5.78 22.92
N LYS A 202 -40.60 -5.31 22.17
CA LYS A 202 -42.01 -5.48 22.50
C LYS A 202 -42.58 -6.78 21.94
N THR A 203 -42.15 -7.15 20.75
CA THR A 203 -42.70 -8.29 19.99
C THR A 203 -41.79 -9.52 19.97
N GLY A 204 -40.50 -9.35 20.29
CA GLY A 204 -39.48 -10.41 20.21
C GLY A 204 -39.13 -10.81 18.76
N LYS A 205 -39.68 -10.14 17.76
CA LYS A 205 -39.43 -10.43 16.34
C LYS A 205 -38.20 -9.68 15.84
N VAL A 206 -37.50 -10.26 14.86
CA VAL A 206 -36.39 -9.58 14.18
C VAL A 206 -36.90 -8.28 13.54
N LYS A 207 -36.15 -7.20 13.70
CA LYS A 207 -36.48 -5.87 13.17
C LYS A 207 -36.50 -5.87 11.64
N ASN A 208 -37.27 -4.96 11.03
CA ASN A 208 -37.14 -4.69 9.60
C ASN A 208 -35.76 -4.07 9.32
N PHE A 209 -35.14 -4.40 8.18
CA PHE A 209 -33.81 -3.86 7.84
C PHE A 209 -33.72 -2.33 7.83
N ALA A 210 -34.83 -1.61 7.58
CA ALA A 210 -34.86 -0.14 7.71
C ALA A 210 -34.51 0.36 9.13
N ASP A 211 -34.70 -0.47 10.15
CA ASP A 211 -34.43 -0.16 11.55
C ASP A 211 -33.09 -0.72 12.06
N TRP A 212 -32.31 -1.38 11.20
CA TRP A 212 -31.02 -1.94 11.58
C TRP A 212 -29.96 -0.84 11.58
N LYS A 213 -29.25 -0.72 12.70
CA LYS A 213 -28.13 0.20 12.84
C LYS A 213 -26.88 -0.40 12.21
N LEU A 214 -25.98 0.44 11.71
CA LEU A 214 -24.67 0.00 11.20
C LEU A 214 -23.91 -0.88 12.20
N ALA A 215 -23.97 -0.56 13.50
CA ALA A 215 -23.41 -1.41 14.55
C ALA A 215 -23.92 -2.85 14.50
N GLU A 216 -25.24 -3.02 14.44
CA GLU A 216 -25.92 -4.33 14.42
C GLU A 216 -25.58 -5.08 13.12
N MET A 217 -25.50 -4.37 11.99
CA MET A 217 -25.11 -4.97 10.72
C MET A 217 -23.66 -5.45 10.72
N ILE A 218 -22.72 -4.68 11.27
CA ILE A 218 -21.31 -5.09 11.39
C ILE A 218 -21.20 -6.36 12.25
N ASP A 219 -21.90 -6.39 13.38
CA ASP A 219 -21.90 -7.54 14.29
C ASP A 219 -22.47 -8.80 13.62
N VAL A 220 -23.63 -8.69 12.97
CA VAL A 220 -24.27 -9.82 12.28
C VAL A 220 -23.43 -10.30 11.11
N ALA A 221 -22.88 -9.39 10.29
CA ALA A 221 -22.05 -9.75 9.14
C ALA A 221 -20.82 -10.56 9.56
N HIS A 222 -20.17 -10.18 10.67
CA HIS A 222 -19.09 -10.99 11.23
C HIS A 222 -19.60 -12.35 11.73
N HIS A 223 -20.72 -12.38 12.46
CA HIS A 223 -21.23 -13.61 13.07
C HIS A 223 -21.63 -14.67 12.04
N VAL A 224 -22.13 -14.26 10.87
CA VAL A 224 -22.46 -15.15 9.75
C VAL A 224 -21.24 -15.48 8.87
N GLY A 225 -20.05 -15.03 9.24
CA GLY A 225 -18.79 -15.32 8.54
C GLY A 225 -18.55 -14.47 7.29
N TRP A 226 -19.29 -13.38 7.11
CA TRP A 226 -19.11 -12.49 5.96
C TRP A 226 -17.99 -11.47 6.12
N LEU A 227 -17.63 -11.11 7.35
CA LEU A 227 -16.51 -10.22 7.65
C LEU A 227 -15.51 -10.89 8.61
N GLY A 228 -14.22 -10.69 8.36
CA GLY A 228 -13.16 -11.01 9.32
C GLY A 228 -13.27 -10.23 10.64
N LEU A 229 -12.62 -10.72 11.71
CA LEU A 229 -12.64 -10.07 13.02
C LEU A 229 -11.94 -8.69 13.00
N ASP A 230 -10.87 -8.58 12.22
CA ASP A 230 -10.19 -7.33 11.91
C ASP A 230 -11.13 -6.35 11.22
N VAL A 231 -11.78 -6.77 10.12
CA VAL A 231 -12.73 -5.93 9.38
C VAL A 231 -13.89 -5.49 10.26
N LYS A 232 -14.42 -6.38 11.14
CA LYS A 232 -15.41 -6.01 12.15
C LYS A 232 -14.93 -4.87 13.05
N LYS A 233 -13.75 -5.00 13.66
CA LYS A 233 -13.21 -4.01 14.60
C LYS A 233 -13.01 -2.66 13.93
N PHE A 234 -12.40 -2.64 12.75
CA PHE A 234 -12.17 -1.40 12.02
C PHE A 234 -13.46 -0.80 11.47
N SER A 235 -14.45 -1.61 11.10
CA SER A 235 -15.78 -1.16 10.71
C SER A 235 -16.50 -0.44 11.85
N HIS A 236 -16.39 -0.93 13.09
CA HIS A 236 -16.92 -0.22 14.25
C HIS A 236 -16.19 1.12 14.46
N SER A 237 -14.88 1.18 14.24
CA SER A 237 -14.15 2.45 14.32
C SER A 237 -14.60 3.44 13.24
N LEU A 238 -14.76 2.99 11.98
CA LEU A 238 -15.25 3.81 10.88
C LEU A 238 -16.68 4.34 11.16
N ARG A 239 -17.53 3.53 11.80
CA ARG A 239 -18.85 3.99 12.26
C ARG A 239 -18.74 5.16 13.24
N GLU A 240 -17.81 5.12 14.19
CA GLU A 240 -17.61 6.24 15.14
C GLU A 240 -17.18 7.51 14.41
N PHE A 241 -16.28 7.41 13.43
CA PHE A 241 -15.91 8.58 12.62
C PHE A 241 -17.07 9.10 11.74
N ARG A 242 -17.92 8.20 11.22
CA ARG A 242 -19.15 8.61 10.52
C ARG A 242 -20.09 9.42 11.42
N ASN A 243 -20.18 9.07 12.70
CA ASN A 243 -21.03 9.77 13.66
C ASN A 243 -20.58 11.20 13.93
N LEU A 244 -19.36 11.58 13.52
CA LEU A 244 -18.88 12.97 13.54
C LEU A 244 -19.66 13.90 12.59
N ILE A 245 -20.58 13.37 11.78
CA ILE A 245 -21.62 14.18 11.11
C ILE A 245 -22.43 15.01 12.11
N HIS A 246 -22.50 14.58 13.37
CA HIS A 246 -23.11 15.35 14.47
C HIS A 246 -22.05 16.26 15.14
N PRO A 247 -22.19 17.60 15.06
CA PRO A 247 -21.17 18.51 15.61
C PRO A 247 -20.89 18.35 17.11
N TYR A 248 -21.92 17.99 17.89
CA TYR A 248 -21.74 17.72 19.33
C TYR A 248 -20.92 16.45 19.61
N GLU A 249 -21.03 15.43 18.75
CA GLU A 249 -20.19 14.22 18.83
C GLU A 249 -18.73 14.58 18.55
N GLN A 250 -18.49 15.38 17.52
CA GLN A 250 -17.16 15.87 17.20
C GLN A 250 -16.56 16.72 18.33
N MET A 251 -17.36 17.60 18.93
CA MET A 251 -16.92 18.41 20.08
C MET A 251 -16.60 17.55 21.31
N ALA A 252 -17.43 16.55 21.60
CA ALA A 252 -17.25 15.67 22.77
C ALA A 252 -16.00 14.79 22.64
N THR A 253 -15.80 14.21 21.45
CA THR A 253 -14.68 13.31 21.16
C THR A 253 -13.38 14.05 20.84
N ARG A 254 -13.47 15.32 20.41
CA ARG A 254 -12.35 16.13 19.91
C ARG A 254 -11.60 15.49 18.73
N MET A 255 -12.27 14.59 18.02
CA MET A 255 -11.73 13.96 16.83
C MET A 255 -11.83 14.90 15.64
N ASN A 256 -10.79 14.94 14.83
CA ASN A 256 -10.78 15.69 13.58
C ASN A 256 -10.11 14.82 12.50
N PRO A 257 -10.87 14.16 11.62
CA PRO A 257 -10.31 13.33 10.58
C PRO A 257 -9.32 14.11 9.72
N ASP A 258 -8.19 13.47 9.45
CA ASP A 258 -7.10 13.94 8.59
C ASP A 258 -6.88 12.96 7.42
N ALA A 259 -5.80 13.18 6.65
CA ALA A 259 -5.44 12.32 5.53
C ALA A 259 -5.25 10.85 5.97
N ASP A 260 -4.56 10.61 7.08
CA ASP A 260 -4.34 9.27 7.63
C ASP A 260 -5.65 8.59 8.00
N THR A 261 -6.54 9.32 8.67
CA THR A 261 -7.89 8.83 9.03
C THR A 261 -8.68 8.42 7.79
N CYS A 262 -8.62 9.19 6.71
CA CYS A 262 -9.28 8.87 5.46
C CYS A 262 -8.68 7.63 4.81
N GLY A 263 -7.36 7.51 4.78
CA GLY A 263 -6.69 6.38 4.17
C GLY A 263 -6.97 5.06 4.91
N ILE A 264 -6.99 5.09 6.25
CA ILE A 264 -7.44 3.94 7.06
C ILE A 264 -8.90 3.62 6.74
N SER A 265 -9.77 4.62 6.74
CA SER A 265 -11.21 4.46 6.44
C SER A 265 -11.44 3.82 5.08
N TRP A 266 -10.61 4.15 4.09
CA TRP A 266 -10.66 3.56 2.76
C TRP A 266 -10.37 2.05 2.77
N LEU A 267 -9.31 1.65 3.48
CA LEU A 267 -8.92 0.26 3.64
C LEU A 267 -10.05 -0.56 4.29
N VAL A 268 -10.80 0.02 5.23
CA VAL A 268 -11.95 -0.65 5.86
C VAL A 268 -13.04 -0.97 4.84
N VAL A 269 -13.45 0.03 4.03
CA VAL A 269 -14.49 -0.17 3.01
C VAL A 269 -14.04 -1.21 1.97
N GLN A 270 -12.79 -1.10 1.50
CA GLN A 270 -12.20 -2.03 0.56
C GLN A 270 -12.16 -3.47 1.11
N ALA A 271 -11.73 -3.64 2.36
CA ALA A 271 -11.67 -4.94 3.01
C ALA A 271 -13.07 -5.56 3.16
N ALA A 272 -14.08 -4.76 3.56
CA ALA A 272 -15.46 -5.21 3.64
C ALA A 272 -16.01 -5.67 2.28
N VAL A 273 -15.73 -4.93 1.19
CA VAL A 273 -16.11 -5.36 -0.17
C VAL A 273 -15.42 -6.66 -0.54
N ASN A 274 -14.12 -6.79 -0.28
CA ASN A 274 -13.35 -7.98 -0.63
C ASN A 274 -13.85 -9.22 0.12
N ASP A 275 -14.15 -9.09 1.41
CA ASP A 275 -14.69 -10.17 2.22
C ASP A 275 -16.08 -10.60 1.72
N LEU A 276 -16.98 -9.63 1.47
CA LEU A 276 -18.30 -9.92 0.90
C LEU A 276 -18.20 -10.54 -0.49
N ALA A 277 -17.32 -10.04 -1.35
CA ALA A 277 -17.14 -10.59 -2.70
C ALA A 277 -16.65 -12.04 -2.66
N LYS A 278 -15.80 -12.41 -1.69
CA LYS A 278 -15.37 -13.80 -1.50
C LYS A 278 -16.54 -14.67 -1.05
N GLN A 279 -17.33 -14.23 -0.07
CA GLN A 279 -18.38 -15.07 0.51
C GLN A 279 -19.63 -15.16 -0.37
N LEU A 280 -19.99 -14.08 -1.07
CA LEU A 280 -21.20 -14.00 -1.89
C LEU A 280 -21.03 -14.49 -3.34
N LYS A 281 -19.80 -14.78 -3.79
CA LYS A 281 -19.53 -15.42 -5.09
C LYS A 281 -19.66 -16.95 -5.05
N TYR A 282 -19.60 -17.56 -3.87
CA TYR A 282 -19.67 -19.02 -3.68
C TYR A 282 -20.88 -19.47 -2.84
N GLY A 283 -21.79 -18.55 -2.51
CA GLY A 283 -23.00 -18.79 -1.72
C GLY A 283 -24.29 -18.70 -2.54
#